data_AF-A0AA38LE81-F1
#
_entry.id   AF-A0AA38LE81-F1
#
_cell.length_a   1.000
_cell.length_b   1.000
_cell.length_c   1.000
_cell.angle_alpha   90.00
_cell.angle_beta   90.00
_cell.angle_gamma   90.00
#
_symmetry.space_group_name_H-M   'P 1'
#
loop_
_entity.id
_entity.type
_entity.pdbx_description
1 polymer ?
#
loop_
_entity_poly.entity_id
_entity_poly.type
_entity_poly.pdbx_seq_one_letter_code
_entity_poly.pdbx_strand_id
1 'polypeptide(L)'
;MAGAGADAANTRVMAKKVWRLGSIYFKSEQKIRAYLLLSSVLVLCGVNAGMHVILSYIQRDFSTALSNKDVGGFYRATWKFIGIVIVATPLLAFYEYLQDLLSVEWRIWLTDFLLSGYFANRAYFDLKMEGNLDNPDQRICEDVANFVRNAVDIISLTSSKVLNIFAFTGVLWSIAPELVYFLLVYSVIGTFATVWIFGQKIMLLKLQGLQKEADFRYSLVRIRDNAESIAFYRGEEDESISIKGSFSAVVKNARELIIWNRHLALFSNAYDFSVLILPSLIIAPRFFRGEVEFGVVTQSAMAFRRVLSALSVIILKFDRF
;
A
#
# COMPACT_ATOMS: atom_id res chain seq x y z
N MET A 1 -3.78 9.86 26.53
CA MET A 1 -2.36 9.52 26.26
C MET A 1 -1.96 8.11 26.71
N ALA A 2 -2.78 7.32 27.43
CA ALA A 2 -2.43 5.96 27.87
C ALA A 2 -2.67 4.84 26.83
N GLY A 3 -3.50 5.06 25.79
CA GLY A 3 -3.80 4.04 24.77
C GLY A 3 -2.71 3.83 23.71
N ALA A 4 -2.01 4.90 23.32
CA ALA A 4 -0.99 4.84 22.25
C ALA A 4 0.27 4.05 22.62
N GLY A 5 0.59 3.93 23.92
CA GLY A 5 1.74 3.16 24.41
C GLY A 5 1.51 1.65 24.42
N ALA A 6 0.27 1.21 24.66
CA ALA A 6 -0.11 -0.21 24.65
C ALA A 6 -0.20 -0.75 23.22
N ASP A 7 -0.75 0.03 22.27
CA ASP A 7 -0.77 -0.33 20.86
C ASP A 7 0.64 -0.43 20.28
N ALA A 8 1.52 0.54 20.54
CA ALA A 8 2.91 0.50 20.06
C ALA A 8 3.72 -0.70 20.60
N ALA A 9 3.46 -1.13 21.83
CA ALA A 9 4.08 -2.32 22.41
C ALA A 9 3.60 -3.62 21.71
N ASN A 10 2.29 -3.74 21.45
CA ASN A 10 1.72 -4.85 20.70
C ASN A 10 2.22 -4.89 19.24
N THR A 11 2.34 -3.74 18.57
CA THR A 11 2.88 -3.65 17.21
C THR A 11 4.34 -4.11 17.16
N ARG A 12 5.18 -3.75 18.14
CA ARG A 12 6.59 -4.20 18.20
C ARG A 12 6.71 -5.71 18.41
N VAL A 13 5.87 -6.28 19.27
CA VAL A 13 5.84 -7.73 19.51
C VAL A 13 5.36 -8.47 18.26
N MET A 14 4.34 -7.96 17.58
CA MET A 14 3.82 -8.51 16.33
C MET A 14 4.86 -8.43 15.20
N ALA A 15 5.52 -7.29 15.02
CA ALA A 15 6.59 -7.11 14.05
C ALA A 15 7.76 -8.08 14.30
N LYS A 16 8.14 -8.30 15.58
CA LYS A 16 9.17 -9.27 15.93
C LYS A 16 8.76 -10.71 15.62
N LYS A 17 7.48 -11.07 15.81
CA LYS A 17 6.94 -12.38 15.44
C LYS A 17 6.92 -12.58 13.92
N VAL A 18 6.45 -11.59 13.17
CA VAL A 18 6.46 -11.57 11.69
C VAL A 18 7.88 -11.69 11.15
N TRP A 19 8.81 -10.89 11.69
CA TRP A 19 10.22 -10.95 11.32
C TRP A 19 10.82 -12.32 11.63
N ARG A 20 10.53 -12.88 12.81
CA ARG A 20 11.02 -14.20 13.20
C ARG A 20 10.54 -15.25 12.21
N LEU A 21 9.23 -15.33 11.94
CA LEU A 21 8.62 -16.29 11.00
C LEU A 21 9.21 -16.13 9.59
N GLY A 22 9.34 -14.89 9.13
CA GLY A 22 9.85 -14.62 7.79
C GLY A 22 11.35 -14.90 7.63
N SER A 23 12.14 -14.71 8.69
CA SER A 23 13.59 -14.93 8.67
C SER A 23 14.01 -16.41 8.63
N ILE A 24 13.10 -17.35 8.95
CA ILE A 24 13.44 -18.78 9.02
C ILE A 24 13.80 -19.32 7.64
N TYR A 25 13.05 -18.94 6.61
CA TYR A 25 13.32 -19.35 5.22
C TYR A 25 14.71 -18.92 4.76
N PHE A 26 15.11 -17.69 5.06
CA PHE A 26 16.44 -17.15 4.73
C PHE A 26 17.58 -17.75 5.56
N LYS A 27 17.28 -18.50 6.62
CA LYS A 27 18.26 -19.22 7.44
C LYS A 27 18.27 -20.73 7.20
N SER A 28 17.38 -21.22 6.34
CA SER A 28 17.21 -22.64 6.04
C SER A 28 18.34 -23.21 5.17
N GLU A 29 18.27 -24.51 4.90
CA GLU A 29 19.14 -25.18 3.92
C GLU A 29 19.02 -24.57 2.51
N GLN A 30 17.84 -24.02 2.18
CA GLN A 30 17.56 -23.36 0.90
C GLN A 30 17.93 -21.86 0.88
N LYS A 31 18.67 -21.37 1.89
CA LYS A 31 19.04 -19.95 2.03
C LYS A 31 19.68 -19.35 0.78
N ILE A 32 20.51 -20.11 0.06
CA ILE A 32 21.20 -19.62 -1.15
C ILE A 32 20.15 -19.29 -2.23
N ARG A 33 19.20 -20.21 -2.47
CA ARG A 33 18.12 -19.99 -3.43
C ARG A 33 17.22 -18.84 -3.02
N ALA A 34 16.89 -18.74 -1.73
CA ALA A 34 16.10 -17.63 -1.18
C ALA A 34 16.77 -16.27 -1.39
N TYR A 35 18.06 -16.14 -1.07
CA TYR A 35 18.82 -14.90 -1.26
C TYR A 35 19.04 -14.58 -2.73
N LEU A 36 19.29 -15.58 -3.59
CA LEU A 36 19.40 -15.37 -5.03
C LEU A 36 18.11 -14.79 -5.60
N LEU A 37 16.96 -15.43 -5.35
CA LEU A 37 15.66 -14.94 -5.82
C LEU A 37 15.34 -13.54 -5.29
N LEU A 38 15.53 -13.31 -3.99
CA LEU A 38 15.33 -11.98 -3.39
C LEU A 38 16.25 -10.92 -4.02
N SER A 39 17.53 -11.25 -4.23
CA SER A 39 18.47 -10.34 -4.85
C SER A 39 18.10 -10.03 -6.30
N SER A 40 17.64 -11.01 -7.07
CA SER A 40 17.18 -10.81 -8.46
C SER A 40 15.96 -9.91 -8.51
N VAL A 41 14.99 -10.08 -7.60
CA VAL A 41 13.83 -9.19 -7.45
C VAL A 41 14.30 -7.77 -7.15
N LEU A 42 15.21 -7.58 -6.18
CA LEU A 42 15.70 -6.24 -5.82
C LEU A 42 16.50 -5.56 -6.94
N VAL A 43 17.30 -6.32 -7.68
CA VAL A 43 18.05 -5.80 -8.84
C VAL A 43 17.07 -5.33 -9.92
N LEU A 44 16.07 -6.14 -10.28
CA LEU A 44 15.06 -5.77 -11.27
C LEU A 44 14.16 -4.62 -10.79
N CYS A 45 13.94 -4.50 -9.48
CA CYS A 45 13.29 -3.34 -8.88
C CYS A 45 14.08 -2.05 -9.17
N GLY A 46 15.41 -2.10 -9.04
CA GLY A 46 16.31 -1.01 -9.41
C GLY A 46 16.33 -0.71 -10.91
N VAL A 47 16.38 -1.75 -11.75
CA VAL A 47 16.27 -1.61 -13.20
C VAL A 47 14.96 -0.91 -13.57
N ASN A 48 13.85 -1.33 -12.97
CA ASN A 48 12.54 -0.71 -13.18
C ASN A 48 12.53 0.79 -12.80
N ALA A 49 13.09 1.15 -11.63
CA ALA A 49 13.23 2.56 -11.25
C ALA A 49 14.09 3.35 -12.27
N GLY A 50 15.21 2.79 -12.72
CA GLY A 50 16.07 3.39 -13.74
C GLY A 50 15.37 3.58 -15.08
N MET A 51 14.57 2.61 -15.53
CA MET A 51 13.77 2.73 -16.76
C MET A 51 12.79 3.90 -16.68
N HIS A 52 12.15 4.11 -15.54
CA HIS A 52 11.27 5.26 -15.34
C HIS A 52 12.03 6.60 -15.38
N VAL A 53 13.27 6.65 -14.87
CA VAL A 53 14.14 7.83 -15.03
C VAL A 53 14.46 8.07 -16.51
N ILE A 54 14.87 7.04 -17.24
CA ILE A 54 15.18 7.13 -18.68
C ILE A 54 13.96 7.61 -19.46
N LEU A 55 12.78 7.05 -19.20
CA LEU A 55 11.52 7.48 -19.81
C LEU A 55 11.22 8.97 -19.53
N SER A 56 11.59 9.48 -18.35
CA SER A 56 11.43 10.92 -18.05
C SER A 56 12.30 11.81 -18.95
N TYR A 57 13.52 11.40 -19.27
CA TYR A 57 14.40 12.13 -20.20
C TYR A 57 13.95 12.00 -21.65
N ILE A 58 13.45 10.82 -22.05
CA ILE A 58 12.87 10.62 -23.38
C ILE A 58 11.64 11.53 -23.55
N GLN A 59 10.77 11.60 -22.54
CA GLN A 59 9.62 12.50 -22.54
C GLN A 59 10.05 13.97 -22.63
N ARG A 60 11.10 14.37 -21.88
CA ARG A 60 11.70 15.70 -21.97
C ARG A 60 12.12 16.02 -23.41
N ASP A 61 12.95 15.17 -24.00
CA ASP A 61 13.48 15.35 -25.35
C ASP A 61 12.34 15.41 -26.40
N PHE A 62 11.33 14.54 -26.25
CA PHE A 62 10.14 14.51 -27.10
C PHE A 62 9.34 15.82 -27.02
N SER A 63 9.06 16.29 -25.80
CA SER A 63 8.32 17.53 -25.58
C SER A 63 9.08 18.76 -26.06
N THR A 64 10.40 18.83 -25.86
CA THR A 64 11.24 19.90 -26.43
C THR A 64 11.16 19.89 -27.96
N ALA A 65 11.35 18.73 -28.60
CA ALA A 65 11.35 18.63 -30.06
C ALA A 65 10.01 19.09 -30.66
N LEU A 66 8.89 18.72 -30.03
CA LEU A 66 7.57 19.16 -30.47
C LEU A 66 7.38 20.68 -30.32
N SER A 67 7.81 21.26 -29.20
CA SER A 67 7.77 22.71 -28.95
C SER A 67 8.58 23.48 -29.99
N ASN A 68 9.75 22.95 -30.36
CA ASN A 68 10.65 23.58 -31.31
C ASN A 68 10.31 23.26 -32.77
N LYS A 69 9.27 22.45 -33.02
CA LYS A 69 8.94 21.90 -34.35
C LYS A 69 10.13 21.16 -35.01
N ASP A 70 11.02 20.59 -34.21
CA ASP A 70 12.18 19.80 -34.66
C ASP A 70 11.72 18.38 -35.00
N VAL A 71 11.44 18.16 -36.29
CA VAL A 71 11.03 16.86 -36.83
C VAL A 71 12.10 15.78 -36.60
N GLY A 72 13.38 16.14 -36.74
CA GLY A 72 14.49 15.19 -36.55
C GLY A 72 14.65 14.79 -35.09
N GLY A 73 14.57 15.75 -34.17
CA GLY A 73 14.52 15.50 -32.72
C GLY A 73 13.35 14.62 -32.31
N PHE A 74 12.16 14.87 -32.87
CA PHE A 74 10.95 14.10 -32.59
C PHE A 74 11.11 12.62 -32.93
N TYR A 75 11.55 12.29 -34.15
CA TYR A 75 11.74 10.89 -34.54
C TYR A 75 12.89 10.22 -33.79
N ARG A 76 13.97 10.94 -33.45
CA ARG A 76 15.03 10.41 -32.57
C ARG A 76 14.50 10.04 -31.18
N ALA A 77 13.71 10.90 -30.56
CA ALA A 77 13.08 10.61 -29.27
C ALA A 77 12.09 9.44 -29.35
N THR A 78 11.33 9.36 -30.46
CA THR A 78 10.39 8.27 -30.73
C THR A 78 11.10 6.93 -30.84
N TRP A 79 12.22 6.85 -31.58
CA TRP A 79 12.99 5.62 -31.67
C TRP A 79 13.63 5.21 -30.35
N LYS A 80 14.10 6.17 -29.54
CA LYS A 80 14.54 5.87 -28.16
C LYS A 80 13.40 5.30 -27.32
N PHE A 81 12.19 5.85 -27.44
CA PHE A 81 10.99 5.35 -26.76
C PHE A 81 10.64 3.92 -27.17
N ILE A 82 10.63 3.62 -28.47
CA ILE A 82 10.38 2.27 -28.97
C ILE A 82 11.45 1.29 -28.45
N GLY A 83 12.72 1.68 -28.51
CA GLY A 83 13.83 0.87 -28.01
C GLY A 83 13.71 0.54 -26.52
N ILE A 84 13.39 1.53 -25.67
CA ILE A 84 13.20 1.27 -24.24
C ILE A 84 11.97 0.39 -23.99
N VAL A 85 10.88 0.51 -24.75
CA VAL A 85 9.70 -0.36 -24.60
C VAL A 85 10.05 -1.81 -24.92
N ILE A 86 10.76 -2.07 -26.02
CA ILE A 86 11.19 -3.42 -26.42
C ILE A 86 12.01 -4.10 -25.33
N VAL A 87 12.87 -3.34 -24.64
CA VAL A 87 13.70 -3.86 -23.53
C VAL A 87 12.93 -3.94 -22.21
N ALA A 88 12.10 -2.94 -21.90
CA ALA A 88 11.40 -2.82 -20.64
C ALA A 88 10.30 -3.88 -20.49
N THR A 89 9.51 -4.14 -21.53
CA THR A 89 8.40 -5.09 -21.47
C THR A 89 8.82 -6.49 -20.96
N PRO A 90 9.83 -7.17 -21.54
CA PRO A 90 10.25 -8.47 -21.02
C PRO A 90 10.85 -8.38 -19.62
N LEU A 91 11.58 -7.31 -19.29
CA LEU A 91 12.16 -7.12 -17.95
C LEU A 91 11.09 -6.95 -16.86
N LEU A 92 10.01 -6.23 -17.16
CA LEU A 92 8.88 -6.05 -16.24
C LEU A 92 8.12 -7.36 -16.04
N ALA A 93 7.86 -8.10 -17.12
CA ALA A 93 7.23 -9.41 -17.02
C ALA A 93 8.10 -10.38 -16.19
N PHE A 94 9.42 -10.35 -16.37
CA PHE A 94 10.33 -11.17 -15.60
C PHE A 94 10.46 -10.73 -14.13
N TYR A 95 10.34 -9.43 -13.86
CA TYR A 95 10.29 -8.89 -12.49
C TYR A 95 9.07 -9.43 -11.74
N GLU A 96 7.87 -9.36 -12.33
CA GLU A 96 6.65 -9.91 -11.73
C GLU A 96 6.74 -11.43 -11.56
N TYR A 97 7.24 -12.14 -12.58
CA TYR A 97 7.47 -13.58 -12.52
C TYR A 97 8.38 -13.98 -11.34
N LEU A 98 9.47 -13.25 -11.10
CA LEU A 98 10.38 -13.56 -9.99
C LEU A 98 9.77 -13.27 -8.61
N GLN A 99 8.87 -12.29 -8.50
CA GLN A 99 8.12 -12.05 -7.25
C GLN A 99 7.17 -13.20 -6.93
N ASP A 100 6.45 -13.68 -7.94
CA ASP A 100 5.55 -14.82 -7.81
C ASP A 100 6.35 -16.09 -7.49
N LEU A 101 7.46 -16.32 -8.19
CA LEU A 101 8.32 -17.48 -7.95
C LEU A 101 8.90 -17.46 -6.53
N LEU A 102 9.41 -16.32 -6.06
CA LEU A 102 9.86 -16.16 -4.67
C LEU A 102 8.73 -16.47 -3.68
N SER A 103 7.52 -15.99 -3.95
CA SER A 103 6.35 -16.23 -3.09
C SER A 103 5.98 -17.71 -3.04
N VAL A 104 6.02 -18.42 -4.18
CA VAL A 104 5.70 -19.85 -4.24
C VAL A 104 6.76 -20.68 -3.54
N GLU A 105 8.05 -20.47 -3.84
CA GLU A 105 9.15 -21.23 -3.22
C GLU A 105 9.20 -21.04 -1.70
N TRP A 106 8.99 -19.81 -1.24
CA TRP A 106 8.91 -19.53 0.18
C TRP A 106 7.67 -20.18 0.82
N ARG A 107 6.51 -20.17 0.15
CA ARG A 107 5.32 -20.89 0.64
C ARG A 107 5.58 -22.39 0.75
N ILE A 108 6.13 -23.03 -0.29
CA ILE A 108 6.46 -24.46 -0.29
C ILE A 108 7.30 -24.80 0.94
N TRP A 109 8.39 -24.06 1.14
CA TRP A 109 9.29 -24.29 2.25
C TRP A 109 8.61 -24.07 3.62
N LEU A 110 7.86 -22.99 3.78
CA LEU A 110 7.24 -22.64 5.07
C LEU A 110 6.11 -23.61 5.44
N THR A 111 5.31 -24.04 4.46
CA THR A 111 4.29 -25.06 4.67
C THR A 111 4.91 -26.40 5.06
N ASP A 112 5.98 -26.84 4.39
CA ASP A 112 6.69 -28.08 4.73
C ASP A 112 7.29 -28.06 6.14
N PHE A 113 7.91 -26.93 6.51
CA PHE A 113 8.41 -26.68 7.87
C PHE A 113 7.31 -26.80 8.93
N LEU A 114 6.14 -26.20 8.68
CA LEU A 114 5.01 -26.24 9.62
C LEU A 114 4.38 -27.63 9.69
N LEU A 115 4.22 -28.33 8.56
CA LEU A 115 3.69 -29.69 8.53
C LEU A 115 4.62 -30.66 9.27
N SER A 116 5.93 -30.55 9.07
CA SER A 116 6.93 -31.35 9.79
C SER A 116 6.81 -31.15 11.30
N GLY A 117 6.67 -29.90 11.77
CA GLY A 117 6.45 -29.60 13.17
C GLY A 117 5.10 -30.09 13.71
N TYR A 118 4.04 -30.00 12.90
CA TYR A 118 2.68 -30.42 13.27
C TYR A 118 2.57 -31.94 13.48
N PHE A 119 3.29 -32.73 12.68
CA PHE A 119 3.31 -34.18 12.81
C PHE A 119 4.42 -34.71 13.74
N ALA A 120 5.39 -33.87 14.12
CA ALA A 120 6.43 -34.24 15.08
C ALA A 120 5.83 -34.48 16.48
N ASN A 121 6.26 -35.56 17.14
CA ASN A 121 5.92 -35.89 18.54
C ASN A 121 4.41 -35.87 18.86
N ARG A 122 3.55 -36.15 17.87
CA ARG A 122 2.08 -36.06 18.01
C ARG A 122 1.57 -34.67 18.39
N ALA A 123 2.28 -33.60 18.02
CA ALA A 123 1.88 -32.23 18.31
C ALA A 123 0.44 -31.91 17.84
N TYR A 124 -0.01 -32.48 16.72
CA TYR A 124 -1.40 -32.36 16.27
C TYR A 124 -2.45 -32.84 17.30
N PHE A 125 -2.12 -33.85 18.10
CA PHE A 125 -2.98 -34.39 19.15
C PHE A 125 -2.92 -33.50 20.39
N ASP A 126 -1.72 -33.11 20.80
CA ASP A 126 -1.53 -32.25 21.98
C ASP A 126 -2.19 -30.88 21.78
N LEU A 127 -2.04 -30.27 20.60
CA LEU A 127 -2.70 -29.02 20.24
C LEU A 127 -4.23 -29.13 20.28
N LYS A 128 -4.78 -30.28 19.90
CA LYS A 128 -6.22 -30.56 19.98
C LYS A 128 -6.67 -30.71 21.43
N MET A 129 -5.85 -31.33 22.30
CA MET A 129 -6.17 -31.53 23.72
C MET A 129 -6.07 -30.23 24.52
N GLU A 130 -5.09 -29.38 24.22
CA GLU A 130 -4.92 -28.08 24.88
C GLU A 130 -6.03 -27.09 24.53
N GLY A 131 -6.63 -27.19 23.34
CA GLY A 131 -7.74 -26.34 22.92
C GLY A 131 -7.39 -24.85 22.73
N ASN A 132 -6.10 -24.49 22.78
CA ASN A 132 -5.64 -23.10 22.70
C ASN A 132 -5.39 -22.60 21.26
N LEU A 133 -5.41 -23.48 20.26
CA LEU A 133 -5.12 -23.14 18.87
C LEU A 133 -6.33 -23.41 17.97
N ASP A 134 -7.04 -22.35 17.60
CA ASP A 134 -8.14 -22.44 16.64
C ASP A 134 -7.63 -22.66 15.21
N ASN A 135 -8.29 -23.60 14.51
CA ASN A 135 -8.19 -23.92 13.08
C ASN A 135 -6.75 -24.02 12.53
N PRO A 136 -5.96 -25.02 12.98
CA PRO A 136 -4.60 -25.24 12.48
C PRO A 136 -4.53 -25.50 10.97
N ASP A 137 -5.57 -26.11 10.41
CA ASP A 137 -5.77 -26.35 8.98
C ASP A 137 -5.85 -25.04 8.19
N GLN A 138 -6.67 -24.08 8.63
CA GLN A 138 -6.78 -22.77 8.00
C GLN A 138 -5.45 -22.01 8.04
N ARG A 139 -4.76 -22.05 9.19
CA ARG A 139 -3.47 -21.38 9.36
C ARG A 139 -2.41 -21.89 8.38
N ILE A 140 -2.32 -23.22 8.20
CA ILE A 140 -1.33 -23.83 7.31
C ILE A 140 -1.69 -23.62 5.83
N CYS A 141 -2.98 -23.69 5.48
CA CYS A 141 -3.43 -23.62 4.08
C CYS A 141 -3.54 -22.19 3.55
N GLU A 142 -4.20 -21.30 4.29
CA GLU A 142 -4.57 -19.96 3.86
C GLU A 142 -3.61 -18.90 4.42
N ASP A 143 -3.38 -18.90 5.73
CA ASP A 143 -2.62 -17.81 6.37
C ASP A 143 -1.16 -17.80 5.93
N VAL A 144 -0.53 -18.97 5.78
CA VAL A 144 0.85 -19.07 5.24
C VAL A 144 0.93 -18.48 3.83
N ALA A 145 -0.04 -18.78 2.98
CA ALA A 145 -0.07 -18.28 1.60
C ALA A 145 -0.21 -16.75 1.58
N ASN A 146 -1.15 -16.23 2.35
CA ASN A 146 -1.40 -14.80 2.49
C ASN A 146 -0.19 -14.08 3.11
N PHE A 147 0.43 -14.66 4.13
CA PHE A 147 1.60 -14.11 4.80
C PHE A 147 2.76 -13.93 3.82
N VAL A 148 3.13 -14.99 3.09
CA VAL A 148 4.28 -14.97 2.18
C VAL A 148 4.05 -13.98 1.03
N ARG A 149 2.87 -14.02 0.40
CA ARG A 149 2.54 -13.08 -0.69
C ARG A 149 2.60 -11.63 -0.21
N ASN A 150 1.96 -11.32 0.91
CA ASN A 150 1.98 -9.97 1.47
C ASN A 150 3.42 -9.54 1.84
N ALA A 151 4.24 -10.45 2.38
CA ALA A 151 5.63 -10.14 2.71
C ALA A 151 6.44 -9.75 1.46
N VAL A 152 6.35 -10.53 0.38
CA VAL A 152 7.03 -10.23 -0.89
C VAL A 152 6.52 -8.92 -1.51
N ASP A 153 5.22 -8.68 -1.47
CA ASP A 153 4.61 -7.44 -1.95
C ASP A 153 5.10 -6.22 -1.17
N ILE A 154 5.17 -6.31 0.17
CA ILE A 154 5.66 -5.22 1.02
C ILE A 154 7.12 -4.93 0.74
N ILE A 155 7.97 -5.97 0.67
CA ILE A 155 9.40 -5.81 0.36
C ILE A 155 9.53 -5.10 -0.98
N SER A 156 8.90 -5.63 -2.03
CA SER A 156 8.99 -5.12 -3.38
C SER A 156 8.47 -3.70 -3.53
N LEU A 157 7.29 -3.41 -2.94
CA LEU A 157 6.70 -2.09 -2.97
C LEU A 157 7.57 -1.09 -2.21
N THR A 158 8.05 -1.44 -1.02
CA THR A 158 8.89 -0.56 -0.21
C THR A 158 10.21 -0.26 -0.91
N SER A 159 10.90 -1.28 -1.43
CA SER A 159 12.12 -1.11 -2.23
C SER A 159 11.87 -0.21 -3.45
N SER A 160 10.81 -0.46 -4.20
CA SER A 160 10.44 0.37 -5.35
C SER A 160 10.21 1.83 -4.94
N LYS A 161 9.48 2.08 -3.85
CA LYS A 161 9.17 3.43 -3.38
C LYS A 161 10.42 4.17 -2.92
N VAL A 162 11.29 3.52 -2.16
CA VAL A 162 12.58 4.08 -1.72
C VAL A 162 13.45 4.44 -2.92
N LEU A 163 13.61 3.53 -3.89
CA LEU A 163 14.41 3.77 -5.09
C LEU A 163 13.83 4.90 -5.95
N ASN A 164 12.50 4.95 -6.12
CA ASN A 164 11.85 6.06 -6.84
C ASN A 164 12.05 7.41 -6.13
N ILE A 165 12.04 7.48 -4.79
CA ILE A 165 12.34 8.72 -4.05
C ILE A 165 13.75 9.18 -4.39
N PHE A 166 14.77 8.35 -4.18
CA PHE A 166 16.15 8.76 -4.44
C PHE A 166 16.38 9.13 -5.91
N ALA A 167 15.88 8.32 -6.84
CA ALA A 167 16.06 8.54 -8.26
C ALA A 167 15.39 9.85 -8.73
N PHE A 168 14.11 10.07 -8.40
CA PHE A 168 13.38 11.24 -8.90
C PHE A 168 13.64 12.51 -8.08
N THR A 169 14.03 12.40 -6.80
CA THR A 169 14.62 13.54 -6.08
C THR A 169 15.92 13.97 -6.74
N GLY A 170 16.77 13.03 -7.19
CA GLY A 170 17.96 13.35 -7.99
C GLY A 170 17.64 14.07 -9.30
N VAL A 171 16.62 13.60 -10.04
CA VAL A 171 16.14 14.28 -11.26
C VAL A 171 15.66 15.70 -10.95
N LEU A 172 14.80 15.89 -9.94
CA LEU A 172 14.32 17.21 -9.55
C LEU A 172 15.47 18.14 -9.14
N TRP A 173 16.41 17.64 -8.35
CA TRP A 173 17.58 18.41 -7.91
C TRP A 173 18.44 18.86 -9.10
N SER A 174 18.58 18.02 -10.12
CA SER A 174 19.31 18.36 -11.34
C SER A 174 18.63 19.44 -12.19
N ILE A 175 17.31 19.61 -12.06
CA ILE A 175 16.54 20.64 -12.76
C ILE A 175 16.52 21.94 -11.96
N ALA A 176 16.03 21.87 -10.72
CA ALA A 176 15.84 23.00 -9.82
C ALA A 176 15.70 22.49 -8.37
N PRO A 177 16.68 22.72 -7.48
CA PRO A 177 16.58 22.36 -6.07
C PRO A 177 15.33 22.94 -5.37
N GLU A 178 14.83 24.09 -5.82
CA GLU A 178 13.62 24.75 -5.33
C GLU A 178 12.38 23.85 -5.41
N LEU A 179 12.30 23.00 -6.45
CA LEU A 179 11.21 22.03 -6.60
C LEU A 179 11.21 20.99 -5.47
N VAL A 180 12.38 20.58 -4.99
CA VAL A 180 12.51 19.59 -3.91
C VAL A 180 12.04 20.20 -2.59
N TYR A 181 12.46 21.42 -2.28
CA TYR A 181 12.00 22.11 -1.07
C TYR A 181 10.48 22.34 -1.09
N PHE A 182 9.94 22.81 -2.23
CA PHE A 182 8.51 22.99 -2.38
C PHE A 182 7.75 21.66 -2.23
N LEU A 183 8.26 20.59 -2.85
CA LEU A 183 7.67 19.25 -2.73
C LEU A 183 7.62 18.79 -1.27
N LEU A 184 8.70 18.97 -0.52
CA LEU A 184 8.75 18.58 0.89
C LEU A 184 7.69 19.32 1.70
N VAL A 185 7.62 20.65 1.59
CA VAL A 185 6.60 21.45 2.28
C VAL A 185 5.19 21.02 1.88
N TYR A 186 4.96 20.88 0.58
CA TYR A 186 3.67 20.46 0.03
C TYR A 186 3.25 19.04 0.51
N SER A 187 4.20 18.11 0.60
CA SER A 187 3.98 16.74 1.10
C SER A 187 3.64 16.72 2.59
N VAL A 188 4.31 17.55 3.39
CA VAL A 188 4.06 17.68 4.84
C VAL A 188 2.67 18.26 5.09
N ILE A 189 2.29 19.32 4.37
CA ILE A 189 0.96 19.94 4.49
C ILE A 189 -0.13 18.93 4.11
N GLY A 190 0.03 18.23 2.98
CA GLY A 190 -0.94 17.23 2.53
C GLY A 190 -1.10 16.08 3.52
N THR A 191 0.02 15.59 4.05
CA THR A 191 0.05 14.54 5.08
C THR A 191 -0.62 15.00 6.36
N PHE A 192 -0.26 16.18 6.87
CA PHE A 192 -0.82 16.73 8.09
C PHE A 192 -2.33 16.92 7.97
N ALA A 193 -2.79 17.53 6.87
CA ALA A 193 -4.21 17.70 6.60
C ALA A 193 -4.94 16.35 6.53
N THR A 194 -4.37 15.37 5.82
CA THR A 194 -4.96 14.03 5.68
C THR A 194 -5.11 13.32 7.03
N VAL A 195 -4.02 13.22 7.79
CA VAL A 195 -3.98 12.46 9.05
C VAL A 195 -4.75 13.15 10.16
N TRP A 196 -4.52 14.45 10.35
CA TRP A 196 -5.03 15.17 11.51
C TRP A 196 -6.50 15.56 11.35
N ILE A 197 -6.90 16.02 10.16
CA ILE A 197 -8.28 16.48 9.93
C ILE A 197 -9.21 15.30 9.63
N PHE A 198 -8.84 14.44 8.68
CA PHE A 198 -9.72 13.36 8.20
C PHE A 198 -9.47 12.03 8.93
N GLY A 199 -8.20 11.66 9.10
CA GLY A 199 -7.79 10.37 9.66
C GLY A 199 -8.39 10.09 11.02
N GLN A 200 -8.29 11.04 11.96
CA GLN A 200 -8.82 10.86 13.32
C GLN A 200 -10.33 10.57 13.35
N LYS A 201 -11.11 11.33 12.57
CA LYS A 201 -12.57 11.20 12.55
C LYS A 201 -13.02 9.92 11.84
N ILE A 202 -12.39 9.57 10.72
CA ILE A 202 -12.68 8.33 9.98
C ILE A 202 -12.34 7.11 10.83
N MET A 203 -11.19 7.11 11.50
CA MET A 203 -10.78 6.02 12.40
C MET A 203 -11.79 5.84 13.54
N LEU A 204 -12.20 6.93 14.20
CA LEU A 204 -13.21 6.89 15.26
C LEU A 204 -14.54 6.30 14.74
N LEU A 205 -15.00 6.74 13.56
CA LEU A 205 -16.23 6.23 12.96
C LEU A 205 -16.14 4.74 12.58
N LYS A 206 -14.97 4.26 12.15
CA LYS A 206 -14.76 2.83 11.90
C LYS A 206 -14.86 2.02 13.18
N LEU A 207 -14.21 2.45 14.27
CA LEU A 207 -14.28 1.78 15.56
C LEU A 207 -15.71 1.77 16.13
N GLN A 208 -16.40 2.91 16.08
CA GLN A 208 -17.82 3.01 16.47
C GLN A 208 -18.72 2.13 15.59
N GLY A 209 -18.37 1.98 14.31
CA GLY A 209 -19.09 1.10 13.38
C GLY A 209 -18.98 -0.37 13.79
N LEU A 210 -17.77 -0.83 14.14
CA LEU A 210 -17.55 -2.19 14.64
C LEU A 210 -18.33 -2.47 15.93
N GLN A 211 -18.36 -1.52 16.86
CA GLN A 211 -19.14 -1.64 18.10
C GLN A 211 -20.64 -1.73 17.82
N LYS A 212 -21.18 -0.81 17.02
CA LYS A 212 -22.62 -0.81 16.67
C LYS A 212 -23.04 -2.07 15.91
N GLU A 213 -22.19 -2.59 15.03
CA GLU A 213 -22.43 -3.85 14.32
C GLU A 213 -22.44 -5.04 15.28
N ALA A 214 -21.52 -5.05 16.26
CA ALA A 214 -21.48 -6.07 17.30
C ALA A 214 -22.74 -6.03 18.18
N ASP A 215 -23.20 -4.83 18.58
CA ASP A 215 -24.44 -4.65 19.35
C ASP A 215 -25.66 -5.14 18.57
N PHE A 216 -25.76 -4.80 17.27
CA PHE A 216 -26.83 -5.29 16.41
C PHE A 216 -26.82 -6.82 16.27
N ARG A 217 -25.64 -7.42 16.07
CA ARG A 217 -25.48 -8.88 16.02
C ARG A 217 -25.84 -9.54 17.34
N TYR A 218 -25.45 -8.94 18.46
CA TYR A 218 -25.79 -9.42 19.79
C TYR A 218 -27.31 -9.40 20.03
N SER A 219 -28.01 -8.34 19.61
CA SER A 219 -29.48 -8.28 19.69
C SER A 219 -30.15 -9.43 18.92
N LEU A 220 -29.64 -9.80 17.74
CA LEU A 220 -30.14 -10.95 16.98
C LEU A 220 -29.91 -12.28 17.72
N VAL A 221 -28.73 -12.45 18.33
CA VAL A 221 -28.42 -13.64 19.14
C VAL A 221 -29.35 -13.73 20.34
N ARG A 222 -29.57 -12.61 21.05
CA ARG A 222 -30.51 -12.54 22.19
C ARG A 222 -31.93 -12.97 21.80
N ILE A 223 -32.43 -12.47 20.67
CA ILE A 223 -33.76 -12.84 20.16
C ILE A 223 -33.83 -14.34 19.86
N ARG A 224 -32.81 -14.90 19.21
CA ARG A 224 -32.74 -16.34 18.92
C ARG A 224 -32.74 -17.17 20.21
N ASP A 225 -31.93 -16.78 21.19
CA ASP A 225 -31.78 -17.52 22.44
C ASP A 225 -33.04 -17.41 23.34
N ASN A 226 -33.91 -16.41 23.11
CA ASN A 226 -35.17 -16.18 23.85
C ASN A 226 -36.44 -16.35 22.98
N ALA A 227 -36.34 -17.06 21.84
CA ALA A 227 -37.41 -17.13 20.85
C ALA A 227 -38.73 -17.72 21.41
N GLU A 228 -38.64 -18.70 22.31
CA GLU A 228 -39.82 -19.33 22.94
C GLU A 228 -40.58 -18.34 23.83
N SER A 229 -39.87 -17.58 24.67
CA SER A 229 -40.46 -16.54 25.52
C SER A 229 -41.12 -15.45 24.68
N ILE A 230 -40.47 -14.98 23.62
CA ILE A 230 -41.02 -13.95 22.73
C ILE A 230 -42.32 -14.45 22.08
N ALA A 231 -42.34 -15.68 21.57
CA ALA A 231 -43.52 -16.27 20.94
C ALA A 231 -44.66 -16.52 21.94
N PHE A 232 -44.34 -16.93 23.17
CA PHE A 232 -45.34 -17.20 24.21
C PHE A 232 -46.02 -15.90 24.70
N TYR A 233 -45.25 -14.82 24.87
CA TYR A 233 -45.76 -13.52 25.31
C TYR A 233 -46.22 -12.59 24.19
N ARG A 234 -46.10 -12.99 22.90
CA ARG A 234 -46.41 -12.17 21.72
C ARG A 234 -45.65 -10.83 21.69
N GLY A 235 -44.36 -10.88 22.04
CA GLY A 235 -43.48 -9.71 22.14
C GLY A 235 -42.78 -9.31 20.84
N GLU A 236 -43.20 -9.82 19.69
CA GLU A 236 -42.48 -9.64 18.42
C GLU A 236 -42.39 -8.19 17.97
N GLU A 237 -43.41 -7.37 18.25
CA GLU A 237 -43.44 -5.96 17.86
C GLU A 237 -42.40 -5.15 18.63
N ASP A 238 -42.29 -5.38 19.95
CA ASP A 238 -41.32 -4.70 20.82
C ASP A 238 -39.87 -5.06 20.45
N GLU A 239 -39.59 -6.35 20.21
CA GLU A 239 -38.27 -6.80 19.76
C GLU A 239 -37.93 -6.27 18.35
N SER A 240 -38.93 -6.19 17.46
CA SER A 240 -38.79 -5.57 16.13
C SER A 240 -38.44 -4.08 16.22
N ILE A 241 -39.06 -3.33 17.13
CA ILE A 241 -38.73 -1.91 17.35
C ILE A 241 -37.31 -1.78 17.88
N SER A 242 -36.94 -2.58 18.89
CA SER A 242 -35.61 -2.57 19.50
C SER A 242 -34.50 -2.85 18.48
N ILE A 243 -34.66 -3.91 17.69
CA ILE A 243 -33.64 -4.34 16.72
C ILE A 243 -33.50 -3.35 15.55
N LYS A 244 -34.60 -2.77 15.09
CA LYS A 244 -34.59 -1.68 14.08
C LYS A 244 -33.88 -0.45 14.63
N GLY A 245 -34.00 -0.16 15.93
CA GLY A 245 -33.25 0.88 16.62
C GLY A 245 -31.74 0.65 16.55
N SER A 246 -31.27 -0.56 16.90
CA SER A 246 -29.85 -0.95 16.79
C SER A 246 -29.35 -0.85 15.35
N PHE A 247 -30.12 -1.34 14.37
CA PHE A 247 -29.76 -1.24 12.96
C PHE A 247 -29.70 0.22 12.46
N SER A 248 -30.63 1.07 12.90
CA SER A 248 -30.62 2.50 12.58
C SER A 248 -29.35 3.18 13.07
N ALA A 249 -28.83 2.81 14.25
CA ALA A 249 -27.55 3.31 14.75
C ALA A 249 -26.36 2.89 13.88
N VAL A 250 -26.34 1.64 13.39
CA VAL A 250 -25.35 1.15 12.41
C VAL A 250 -25.41 1.99 11.13
N VAL A 251 -26.61 2.16 10.57
CA VAL A 251 -26.81 2.91 9.32
C VAL A 251 -26.41 4.38 9.48
N LYS A 252 -26.75 5.02 10.61
CA LYS A 252 -26.34 6.40 10.89
C LYS A 252 -24.82 6.54 10.91
N ASN A 253 -24.13 5.60 11.56
CA ASN A 253 -22.66 5.57 11.58
C ASN A 253 -22.06 5.39 10.18
N ALA A 254 -22.60 4.46 9.41
CA ALA A 254 -22.16 4.19 8.05
C ALA A 254 -22.34 5.43 7.14
N ARG A 255 -23.46 6.14 7.25
CA ARG A 255 -23.70 7.40 6.52
C ARG A 255 -22.70 8.49 6.90
N GLU A 256 -22.41 8.67 8.19
CA GLU A 256 -21.38 9.61 8.65
C GLU A 256 -19.99 9.24 8.09
N LEU A 257 -19.64 7.96 8.10
CA LEU A 257 -18.38 7.46 7.53
C LEU A 257 -18.29 7.75 6.03
N ILE A 258 -19.37 7.55 5.27
CA ILE A 258 -19.45 7.86 3.84
C ILE A 258 -19.20 9.36 3.59
N ILE A 259 -19.81 10.24 4.38
CA ILE A 259 -19.64 11.69 4.24
C ILE A 259 -18.17 12.09 4.47
N TRP A 260 -17.54 11.55 5.52
CA TRP A 260 -16.13 11.84 5.81
C TRP A 260 -15.17 11.27 4.77
N ASN A 261 -15.44 10.06 4.26
CA ASN A 261 -14.69 9.50 3.14
C ASN A 261 -14.83 10.36 1.87
N ARG A 262 -16.02 10.91 1.60
CA ARG A 262 -16.23 11.85 0.49
C ARG A 262 -15.40 13.12 0.67
N HIS A 263 -15.35 13.70 1.88
CA HIS A 263 -14.54 14.90 2.13
C HIS A 263 -13.05 14.62 1.96
N LEU A 264 -12.56 13.48 2.47
CA LEU A 264 -11.19 13.05 2.23
C LEU A 264 -10.91 12.88 0.72
N ALA A 265 -11.81 12.22 -0.01
CA ALA A 265 -11.66 12.03 -1.44
C ALA A 265 -11.62 13.36 -2.22
N LEU A 266 -12.46 14.33 -1.86
CA LEU A 266 -12.43 15.67 -2.46
C LEU A 266 -11.08 16.35 -2.22
N PHE A 267 -10.56 16.29 -0.99
CA PHE A 267 -9.25 16.84 -0.65
C PHE A 267 -8.13 16.12 -1.41
N SER A 268 -8.09 14.79 -1.37
CA SER A 268 -7.08 13.98 -2.06
C SER A 268 -7.09 14.21 -3.57
N ASN A 269 -8.26 14.31 -4.19
CA ASN A 269 -8.38 14.61 -5.62
C ASN A 269 -7.86 16.02 -5.94
N ALA A 270 -8.24 17.04 -5.17
CA ALA A 270 -7.75 18.40 -5.37
C ALA A 270 -6.22 18.50 -5.19
N TYR A 271 -5.70 17.80 -4.18
CA TYR A 271 -4.28 17.65 -3.91
C TYR A 271 -3.57 17.04 -5.12
N ASP A 272 -4.01 15.87 -5.59
CA ASP A 272 -3.43 15.18 -6.74
C ASP A 272 -3.52 15.98 -8.05
N PHE A 273 -4.63 16.71 -8.29
CA PHE A 273 -4.78 17.55 -9.48
C PHE A 273 -3.83 18.75 -9.47
N SER A 274 -3.56 19.36 -8.31
CA SER A 274 -2.68 20.51 -8.25
C SER A 274 -1.23 20.21 -8.68
N VAL A 275 -0.79 18.94 -8.55
CA VAL A 275 0.52 18.47 -9.03
C VAL A 275 0.71 18.64 -10.54
N LEU A 276 -0.38 18.73 -11.31
CA LEU A 276 -0.31 18.97 -12.75
C LEU A 276 0.32 20.33 -13.08
N ILE A 277 0.08 21.35 -12.25
CA ILE A 277 0.46 22.74 -12.56
C ILE A 277 1.53 23.32 -11.63
N LEU A 278 1.59 22.89 -10.36
CA LEU A 278 2.52 23.47 -9.38
C LEU A 278 4.00 23.40 -9.80
N PRO A 279 4.53 22.26 -10.29
CA PRO A 279 5.94 22.19 -10.71
C PRO A 279 6.20 23.10 -11.92
N SER A 280 5.23 23.16 -12.83
CA SER A 280 5.30 24.01 -14.02
C SER A 280 5.33 25.49 -13.67
N LEU A 281 4.56 25.95 -12.66
CA LEU A 281 4.58 27.34 -12.21
C LEU A 281 5.94 27.78 -11.66
N ILE A 282 6.67 26.86 -11.01
CA ILE A 282 8.00 27.14 -10.46
C ILE A 282 9.05 27.23 -11.57
N ILE A 283 8.96 26.39 -12.60
CA ILE A 283 9.93 26.34 -13.71
C ILE A 283 9.60 27.32 -14.83
N ALA A 284 8.32 27.68 -15.03
CA ALA A 284 7.86 28.52 -16.13
C ALA A 284 8.63 29.85 -16.26
N PRO A 285 8.98 30.59 -15.18
CA PRO A 285 9.79 31.80 -15.32
C PRO A 285 11.15 31.56 -15.97
N ARG A 286 11.82 30.43 -15.67
CA ARG A 286 13.11 30.06 -16.27
C ARG A 286 12.95 29.70 -17.75
N PHE A 287 11.85 29.01 -18.09
CA PHE A 287 11.51 28.71 -19.47
C PHE A 287 11.24 29.98 -20.29
N PHE A 288 10.44 30.91 -19.77
CA PHE A 288 10.14 32.17 -20.46
C PHE A 288 11.36 33.11 -20.60
N ARG A 289 12.39 32.94 -19.74
CA ARG A 289 13.70 33.60 -19.90
C ARG A 289 14.66 32.87 -20.85
N GLY A 290 14.28 31.71 -21.38
CA GLY A 290 15.11 30.89 -22.27
C GLY A 290 16.23 30.11 -21.57
N GLU A 291 16.21 29.98 -20.24
CA GLU A 291 17.25 29.26 -19.47
C GLU A 291 17.09 27.74 -19.55
N VAL A 292 15.88 27.26 -19.81
CA VAL A 292 15.54 25.83 -19.88
C VAL A 292 14.60 25.57 -21.05
N GLU A 293 14.63 24.35 -21.57
CA GLU A 293 13.75 23.92 -22.65
C GLU A 293 12.35 23.53 -22.14
N PHE A 294 11.35 23.52 -23.04
CA PHE A 294 9.98 23.14 -22.69
C PHE A 294 9.88 21.73 -22.08
N GLY A 295 10.70 20.79 -22.58
CA GLY A 295 10.76 19.45 -22.02
C GLY A 295 11.04 19.41 -20.53
N VAL A 296 11.87 20.32 -20.01
CA VAL A 296 12.22 20.40 -18.59
C VAL A 296 10.97 20.68 -17.73
N VAL A 297 10.03 21.47 -18.24
CA VAL A 297 8.75 21.76 -17.57
C VAL A 297 7.95 20.46 -17.41
N THR A 298 7.81 19.69 -18.49
CA THR A 298 7.07 18.41 -18.47
C THR A 298 7.75 17.35 -17.60
N GLN A 299 9.09 17.27 -17.64
CA GLN A 299 9.87 16.33 -16.82
C GLN A 299 9.75 16.65 -15.33
N SER A 300 9.76 17.95 -14.98
CA SER A 300 9.57 18.41 -13.60
C SER A 300 8.23 17.94 -13.04
N ALA A 301 7.14 18.07 -13.81
CA ALA A 301 5.82 17.61 -13.38
C ALA A 301 5.78 16.08 -13.16
N MET A 302 6.39 15.30 -14.06
CA MET A 302 6.49 13.84 -13.90
C MET A 302 7.30 13.44 -12.67
N ALA A 303 8.47 14.04 -12.50
CA ALA A 303 9.37 13.73 -11.39
C ALA A 303 8.73 14.11 -10.04
N PHE A 304 8.09 15.28 -9.98
CA PHE A 304 7.34 15.74 -8.80
C PHE A 304 6.25 14.74 -8.41
N ARG A 305 5.40 14.34 -9.37
CA ARG A 305 4.33 13.35 -9.12
C ARG A 305 4.88 12.01 -8.64
N ARG A 306 6.02 11.58 -9.17
CA ARG A 306 6.64 10.29 -8.82
C ARG A 306 7.17 10.30 -7.39
N VAL A 307 7.88 11.35 -6.98
CA VAL A 307 8.36 11.50 -5.60
C VAL A 307 7.18 11.61 -4.63
N LEU A 308 6.18 12.43 -4.96
CA LEU A 308 5.01 12.61 -4.11
C LEU A 308 4.24 11.28 -3.90
N SER A 309 3.96 10.54 -4.97
CA SER A 309 3.34 9.21 -4.89
C SER A 309 4.19 8.21 -4.09
N ALA A 310 5.52 8.38 -4.11
CA ALA A 310 6.40 7.52 -3.36
C ALA A 310 6.35 7.81 -1.84
N LEU A 311 6.25 9.09 -1.46
CA LEU A 311 6.06 9.52 -0.08
C LEU A 311 4.68 9.14 0.48
N SER A 312 3.60 9.32 -0.28
CA SER A 312 2.23 9.05 0.21
C SER A 312 1.98 7.59 0.59
N VAL A 313 2.61 6.62 -0.11
CA VAL A 313 2.40 5.19 0.16
C VAL A 313 3.10 4.72 1.43
N ILE A 314 4.26 5.31 1.76
CA ILE A 314 4.97 5.00 3.01
C ILE A 314 4.10 5.41 4.21
N ILE A 315 3.27 6.44 4.05
CA ILE A 315 2.40 6.95 5.12
C ILE A 315 1.10 6.13 5.21
N LEU A 316 0.52 5.69 4.09
CA LEU A 316 -0.80 5.03 4.06
C LEU A 316 -0.78 3.52 4.35
N LYS A 317 0.35 2.81 4.20
CA LYS A 317 0.40 1.36 4.47
C LYS A 317 0.68 0.97 5.93
N PHE A 318 0.99 1.92 6.81
CA PHE A 318 1.06 1.64 8.25
C PHE A 318 -0.33 1.45 8.90
N ASP A 319 -1.41 1.82 8.22
CA ASP A 319 -2.80 1.69 8.73
C ASP A 319 -3.47 0.32 8.45
N ARG A 320 -2.78 -0.60 7.76
CA ARG A 320 -3.28 -1.97 7.46
C ARG A 320 -2.57 -3.09 8.24
N PHE A 321 -1.79 -2.74 9.25
CA PHE A 321 -1.18 -3.67 10.20
C PHE A 321 -1.65 -3.39 11.61
#